data_AF-A0A6L8FX51-F1
#
_entry.id   AF-A0A6L8FX51-F1
#
_cell.length_a   1.000
_cell.length_b   1.000
_cell.length_c   1.000
_cell.angle_alpha   90.00
_cell.angle_beta   90.00
_cell.angle_gamma   90.00
#
_symmetry.space_group_name_H-M   'P 1'
#
loop_
_entity.id
_entity.type
_entity.pdbx_description
1 polymer ?
#
loop_
_entity_poly.entity_id
_entity_poly.type
_entity_poly.pdbx_seq_one_letter_code
_entity_poly.pdbx_strand_id
1 'polypeptide(L)'
;MRKVMFWGVALLVLAVAASSVQAATPGRERGATSQVRIEGFDPLIPTMRKWYVPQDLYYIYNWGGYKYTNYAKEPYQRYVSTQLEGTGQYDIFGNWITRGWRIYEWRQQQPLAFGSSVFKDGRFGSWFQNLLVAADSKGQYYSALTVGDYIRTTLTPLTFSRSRFNGVQWDFASDKYEATVLLSRVNEPVRIAQGSNRVQDTDFTNFIGLRGTAQVGDFMGLGVTYVNTNFGSASSNFSENSRAGLLTSSQNSGNVTEIVIRISDDSPGDASGALFFSSQMIVDGQETSVNPTIEGGRQREGFLEALEEAPILLRYRVPDPLVVQKVSFAMVLSNDYRVEITSNLQTNINGQPIFLPVTRSEGNVRDNTNQRVVRFDYGLPSANQIASVDLTIEDIWGLEVRGEFARNTQFQRYPNINIQKLSNLKKSDRTADAWFVNATRRTGRYFGYGEVFSMDHGYTTRGYITDQNDVVDYENQRQNWFEYIDDNDDQDQLVDWPRYGGAGGDNAVFPGLDENNDLLSDFNENSNLTPDYEE
;
A
#
# COMPACT_ATOMS: atom_id res chain seq x y z
N MET A 1 -7.02 36.98 -44.07
CA MET A 1 -6.21 35.81 -44.48
C MET A 1 -5.90 34.99 -43.23
N ARG A 2 -6.27 33.71 -43.25
CA ARG A 2 -6.34 32.79 -42.11
C ARG A 2 -4.93 32.45 -41.58
N LYS A 3 -4.75 32.52 -40.27
CA LYS A 3 -3.79 31.68 -39.53
C LYS A 3 -4.58 30.88 -38.50
N VAL A 4 -4.75 29.61 -38.84
CA VAL A 4 -5.22 28.55 -37.96
C VAL A 4 -3.95 27.93 -37.37
N MET A 5 -3.83 27.89 -36.04
CA MET A 5 -2.89 26.99 -35.38
C MET A 5 -3.55 26.52 -34.09
N PHE A 6 -4.15 25.34 -34.19
CA PHE A 6 -4.68 24.57 -33.07
C PHE A 6 -3.51 24.06 -32.24
N TRP A 7 -3.45 24.43 -30.95
CA TRP A 7 -2.79 23.63 -29.93
C TRP A 7 -3.90 22.97 -29.12
N GLY A 8 -4.20 21.72 -29.44
CA GLY A 8 -5.07 20.86 -28.65
C GLY A 8 -4.21 19.92 -27.82
N VAL A 9 -3.93 20.29 -26.57
CA VAL A 9 -3.49 19.35 -25.54
C VAL A 9 -4.76 18.72 -24.99
N ALA A 10 -5.07 17.50 -25.44
CA ALA A 10 -6.18 16.73 -24.91
C ALA A 10 -5.76 16.13 -23.56
N LEU A 11 -6.16 16.80 -22.48
CA LEU A 11 -6.11 16.31 -21.12
C LEU A 11 -7.21 15.24 -20.96
N LEU A 12 -6.80 13.98 -20.81
CA LEU A 12 -7.71 12.85 -20.66
C LEU A 12 -8.23 12.83 -19.21
N VAL A 13 -9.34 13.54 -18.98
CA VAL A 13 -10.07 13.53 -17.70
C VAL A 13 -10.99 12.31 -17.69
N LEU A 14 -10.64 11.29 -16.88
CA LEU A 14 -11.54 10.19 -16.55
C LEU A 14 -12.59 10.70 -15.54
N ALA A 15 -13.74 11.14 -16.04
CA ALA A 15 -14.90 11.51 -15.23
C ALA A 15 -15.73 10.25 -14.92
N VAL A 16 -15.64 9.75 -13.68
CA VAL A 16 -16.59 8.76 -13.15
C VAL A 16 -17.82 9.52 -12.66
N ALA A 17 -18.92 9.42 -13.40
CA ALA A 17 -20.21 9.97 -12.99
C ALA A 17 -20.79 9.11 -11.85
N ALA A 18 -20.84 9.68 -10.65
CA ALA A 18 -21.54 9.09 -9.51
C ALA A 18 -23.04 9.40 -9.60
N SER A 19 -23.86 8.39 -9.89
CA SER A 19 -25.30 8.45 -9.66
C SER A 19 -25.61 8.08 -8.21
N SER A 20 -26.22 9.01 -7.49
CA SER A 20 -26.67 8.85 -6.10
C SER A 20 -27.84 7.86 -6.03
N VAL A 21 -27.65 6.70 -5.40
CA VAL A 21 -28.74 5.82 -4.98
C VAL A 21 -28.87 5.90 -3.45
N GLN A 22 -29.99 6.44 -3.00
CA GLN A 22 -30.39 6.50 -1.59
C GLN A 22 -30.65 5.08 -1.05
N ALA A 23 -29.97 4.74 0.04
CA ALA A 23 -30.11 3.48 0.73
C ALA A 23 -31.50 3.36 1.37
N ALA A 24 -32.23 2.29 1.02
CA ALA A 24 -33.45 1.87 1.72
C ALA A 24 -33.10 0.77 2.73
N THR A 25 -33.57 1.00 3.96
CA THR A 25 -33.40 0.20 5.17
C THR A 25 -33.86 -1.26 5.00
N PRO A 26 -33.17 -2.27 5.58
CA PRO A 26 -33.63 -3.65 5.54
C PRO A 26 -34.95 -3.83 6.29
N GLY A 27 -35.92 -4.45 5.62
CA GLY A 27 -37.21 -4.83 6.18
C GLY A 27 -37.05 -5.80 7.35
N ARG A 28 -37.60 -5.37 8.48
CA ARG A 28 -37.78 -6.05 9.76
C ARG A 28 -38.42 -7.44 9.59
N GLU A 29 -37.75 -8.48 10.09
CA GLU A 29 -38.32 -9.82 10.26
C GLU A 29 -39.57 -9.73 11.14
N ARG A 30 -40.69 -10.27 10.65
CA ARG A 30 -41.92 -10.50 11.41
C ARG A 30 -42.10 -11.99 11.59
N GLY A 31 -42.09 -12.42 12.84
CA GLY A 31 -42.26 -13.81 13.24
C GLY A 31 -43.68 -14.35 13.08
N ALA A 32 -43.76 -15.66 13.25
CA ALA A 32 -44.96 -16.36 13.72
C ALA A 32 -44.49 -17.51 14.62
N THR A 33 -44.63 -17.32 15.92
CA THR A 33 -44.70 -18.39 16.91
C THR A 33 -46.10 -19.02 16.84
N SER A 34 -46.20 -20.34 16.71
CA SER A 34 -47.20 -21.11 17.45
C SER A 34 -46.79 -22.58 17.56
N GLN A 35 -46.74 -23.05 18.80
CA GLN A 35 -46.64 -24.44 19.21
C GLN A 35 -47.70 -25.31 18.50
N VAL A 36 -47.44 -26.62 18.37
CA VAL A 36 -48.23 -27.71 19.00
C VAL A 36 -47.88 -29.08 18.39
N ARG A 37 -47.53 -29.99 19.32
CA ARG A 37 -47.72 -31.45 19.35
C ARG A 37 -46.90 -32.35 18.40
N ILE A 38 -46.02 -33.13 19.02
CA ILE A 38 -45.53 -34.42 18.51
C ILE A 38 -46.69 -35.41 18.65
N GLU A 39 -47.28 -35.82 17.53
CA GLU A 39 -48.16 -36.99 17.47
C GLU A 39 -47.92 -37.74 16.15
N GLY A 40 -47.68 -39.06 16.28
CA GLY A 40 -47.88 -40.04 15.22
C GLY A 40 -46.84 -40.09 14.10
N PHE A 41 -46.05 -41.16 14.05
CA PHE A 41 -45.48 -41.64 12.79
C PHE A 41 -46.63 -42.09 11.87
N ASP A 42 -47.20 -41.15 11.13
CA ASP A 42 -48.06 -41.45 9.99
C ASP A 42 -47.15 -41.82 8.81
N PRO A 43 -47.34 -42.99 8.16
CA PRO A 43 -46.60 -43.31 6.94
C PRO A 43 -46.95 -42.24 5.88
N LEU A 44 -45.96 -41.40 5.56
CA LEU A 44 -46.05 -40.39 4.52
C LEU A 44 -46.69 -40.98 3.26
N ILE A 45 -47.95 -40.63 3.02
CA ILE A 45 -48.67 -41.02 1.81
C ILE A 45 -47.91 -40.41 0.62
N PRO A 46 -47.40 -41.22 -0.33
CA PRO A 46 -46.53 -40.73 -1.41
C PRO A 46 -47.18 -39.64 -2.28
N THR A 47 -48.50 -39.56 -2.28
CA THR A 47 -49.29 -38.61 -3.07
C THR A 47 -49.35 -37.20 -2.47
N MET A 48 -48.99 -37.00 -1.20
CA MET A 48 -49.01 -35.68 -0.54
C MET A 48 -47.72 -34.86 -0.70
N ARG A 49 -46.66 -35.42 -1.30
CA ARG A 49 -45.45 -34.64 -1.69
C ARG A 49 -45.69 -33.61 -2.80
N LYS A 50 -46.90 -33.52 -3.33
CA LYS A 50 -47.20 -32.79 -4.57
C LYS A 50 -47.17 -31.26 -4.46
N TRP A 51 -47.21 -30.65 -3.28
CA TRP A 51 -47.47 -29.20 -3.17
C TRP A 51 -46.38 -28.36 -2.47
N TYR A 52 -45.30 -28.97 -1.99
CA TYR A 52 -44.20 -28.26 -1.30
C TYR A 52 -42.84 -28.37 -1.99
N VAL A 53 -42.79 -28.83 -3.24
CA VAL A 53 -41.56 -28.75 -4.04
C VAL A 53 -41.44 -27.31 -4.57
N PRO A 54 -40.31 -26.63 -4.36
CA PRO A 54 -40.05 -25.34 -5.00
C PRO A 54 -40.35 -25.46 -6.50
N GLN A 55 -41.31 -24.67 -6.99
CA GLN A 55 -41.79 -24.76 -8.38
C GLN A 55 -40.61 -24.64 -9.38
N ASP A 56 -39.60 -23.86 -9.01
CA ASP A 56 -38.34 -23.68 -9.74
C ASP A 56 -37.62 -24.99 -10.07
N LEU A 57 -37.65 -26.00 -9.19
CA LEU A 57 -36.96 -27.28 -9.44
C LEU A 57 -37.61 -28.09 -10.56
N TYR A 58 -38.94 -28.02 -10.67
CA TYR A 58 -39.69 -28.69 -11.72
C TYR A 58 -39.55 -27.93 -13.05
N TYR A 59 -39.66 -26.60 -13.04
CA TYR A 59 -39.58 -25.80 -14.27
C TYR A 59 -38.17 -25.73 -14.87
N ILE A 60 -37.12 -25.66 -14.04
CA ILE A 60 -35.74 -25.49 -14.51
C ILE A 60 -35.07 -26.83 -14.83
N TYR A 61 -35.24 -27.84 -13.98
CA TYR A 61 -34.53 -29.13 -14.14
C TYR A 61 -35.44 -30.30 -14.50
N ASN A 62 -36.73 -30.05 -14.74
CA ASN A 62 -37.72 -31.11 -14.96
C ASN A 62 -37.65 -32.16 -13.82
N TRP A 63 -37.35 -31.74 -12.60
CA TRP A 63 -37.18 -32.66 -11.48
C TRP A 63 -38.55 -33.12 -10.97
N GLY A 64 -38.76 -34.44 -10.91
CA GLY A 64 -40.01 -35.03 -10.42
C GLY A 64 -39.71 -36.19 -9.47
N GLY A 65 -40.17 -36.10 -8.22
CA GLY A 65 -39.91 -37.13 -7.20
C GLY A 65 -40.50 -38.52 -7.49
N TYR A 66 -41.28 -38.67 -8.57
CA TYR A 66 -41.88 -39.91 -9.05
C TYR A 66 -41.08 -40.57 -10.19
N LYS A 67 -40.00 -39.94 -10.67
CA LYS A 67 -39.20 -40.46 -11.78
C LYS A 67 -38.30 -41.60 -11.30
N TYR A 68 -38.39 -42.74 -11.98
CA TYR A 68 -37.49 -43.87 -11.77
C TYR A 68 -36.10 -43.52 -12.29
N THR A 69 -35.06 -43.72 -11.47
CA THR A 69 -33.67 -43.46 -11.83
C THR A 69 -32.96 -44.77 -12.17
N ASN A 70 -32.30 -44.84 -13.33
CA ASN A 70 -31.49 -45.99 -13.73
C ASN A 70 -30.18 -45.51 -14.37
N TYR A 71 -29.11 -45.57 -13.59
CA TYR A 71 -27.82 -45.02 -14.01
C TYR A 71 -27.07 -45.86 -15.06
N ALA A 72 -27.59 -47.05 -15.38
CA ALA A 72 -27.10 -47.89 -16.47
C ALA A 72 -27.74 -47.53 -17.82
N LYS A 73 -28.91 -46.87 -17.83
CA LYS A 73 -29.58 -46.37 -19.04
C LYS A 73 -29.30 -44.89 -19.28
N GLU A 74 -29.27 -44.11 -18.21
CA GLU A 74 -29.00 -42.68 -18.23
C GLU A 74 -27.78 -42.46 -17.33
N PRO A 75 -26.66 -41.90 -17.81
CA PRO A 75 -25.49 -41.67 -16.95
C PRO A 75 -25.87 -40.95 -15.66
N TYR A 76 -25.27 -41.35 -14.52
CA TYR A 76 -25.48 -40.64 -13.26
C TYR A 76 -25.17 -39.15 -13.45
N GLN A 77 -26.21 -38.33 -13.35
CA GLN A 77 -26.07 -36.89 -13.25
C GLN A 77 -26.09 -36.55 -11.76
N ARG A 78 -25.01 -35.91 -11.30
CA ARG A 78 -24.95 -35.35 -9.96
C ARG A 78 -26.15 -34.39 -9.80
N TYR A 79 -26.77 -34.38 -8.62
CA TYR A 79 -27.85 -33.45 -8.31
C TYR A 79 -27.44 -32.03 -8.75
N VAL A 80 -28.24 -31.39 -9.62
CA VAL A 80 -28.06 -29.97 -9.89
C VAL A 80 -28.52 -29.25 -8.63
N SER A 81 -27.55 -28.96 -7.77
CA SER A 81 -27.81 -28.18 -6.58
C SER A 81 -28.18 -26.78 -7.07
N THR A 82 -29.42 -26.36 -6.86
CA THR A 82 -29.81 -24.95 -7.02
C THR A 82 -28.94 -24.03 -6.16
N GLN A 83 -28.34 -24.59 -5.10
CA GLN A 83 -27.28 -23.97 -4.28
C GLN A 83 -25.88 -24.05 -4.89
N LEU A 84 -25.70 -24.40 -6.16
CA LEU A 84 -24.46 -24.21 -6.93
C LEU A 84 -24.59 -23.08 -7.96
N GLU A 85 -25.81 -22.78 -8.43
CA GLU A 85 -26.08 -21.71 -9.39
C GLU A 85 -26.14 -20.31 -8.77
N GLY A 86 -26.25 -20.23 -7.44
CA GLY A 86 -26.30 -18.95 -6.72
C GLY A 86 -27.70 -18.39 -6.56
N THR A 87 -27.74 -17.16 -6.05
CA THR A 87 -28.98 -16.43 -5.80
C THR A 87 -29.34 -15.58 -7.01
N GLY A 88 -30.63 -15.44 -7.30
CA GLY A 88 -31.10 -14.47 -8.28
C GLY A 88 -30.71 -13.07 -7.82
N GLN A 89 -30.11 -12.31 -8.72
CA GLN A 89 -29.76 -10.90 -8.56
C GLN A 89 -30.81 -10.08 -9.30
N TYR A 90 -31.37 -9.10 -8.61
CA TYR A 90 -32.44 -8.26 -9.12
C TYR A 90 -31.99 -6.79 -9.03
N ASP A 91 -32.47 -5.97 -9.96
CA ASP A 91 -32.26 -4.52 -9.88
C ASP A 91 -33.09 -3.90 -8.74
N ILE A 92 -32.94 -2.59 -8.52
CA ILE A 92 -33.70 -1.86 -7.50
C ILE A 92 -35.22 -1.84 -7.74
N PHE A 93 -35.67 -2.19 -8.94
CA PHE A 93 -37.08 -2.28 -9.33
C PHE A 93 -37.62 -3.72 -9.27
N GLY A 94 -36.79 -4.70 -8.88
CA GLY A 94 -37.14 -6.11 -8.81
C GLY A 94 -37.05 -6.86 -10.15
N ASN A 95 -36.48 -6.27 -11.20
CA ASN A 95 -36.25 -6.97 -12.46
C ASN A 95 -35.08 -7.93 -12.33
N TRP A 96 -35.21 -9.13 -12.88
CA TRP A 96 -34.14 -10.13 -12.87
C TRP A 96 -32.96 -9.69 -13.74
N ILE A 97 -31.76 -9.65 -13.17
CA ILE A 97 -30.52 -9.32 -13.88
C ILE A 97 -29.77 -10.60 -14.26
N THR A 98 -29.46 -11.42 -13.27
CA THR A 98 -28.63 -12.61 -13.41
C THR A 98 -28.80 -13.54 -12.22
N ARG A 99 -28.17 -14.71 -12.23
CA ARG A 99 -28.06 -15.63 -11.09
C ARG A 99 -26.58 -15.91 -10.83
N GLY A 100 -26.15 -15.81 -9.58
CA GLY A 100 -24.76 -16.06 -9.26
C GLY A 100 -24.40 -15.86 -7.79
N TRP A 101 -23.11 -15.98 -7.50
CA TRP A 101 -22.55 -15.81 -6.17
C TRP A 101 -21.81 -14.50 -6.05
N ARG A 102 -21.96 -13.84 -4.91
CA ARG A 102 -21.04 -12.77 -4.52
C ARG A 102 -19.74 -13.40 -4.04
N ILE A 103 -18.71 -13.39 -4.89
CA ILE A 103 -17.40 -14.00 -4.58
C ILE A 103 -16.48 -13.00 -3.88
N TYR A 104 -16.46 -11.75 -4.35
CA TYR A 104 -15.67 -10.66 -3.80
C TYR A 104 -16.55 -9.41 -3.71
N GLU A 105 -16.40 -8.65 -2.62
CA GLU A 105 -16.99 -7.31 -2.51
C GLU A 105 -16.04 -6.42 -1.72
N TRP A 106 -15.68 -5.28 -2.31
CA TRP A 106 -15.05 -4.18 -1.61
C TRP A 106 -16.00 -2.99 -1.63
N ARG A 107 -16.36 -2.51 -0.44
CA ARG A 107 -17.31 -1.42 -0.25
C ARG A 107 -16.71 -0.34 0.63
N GLN A 108 -16.81 0.91 0.20
CA GLN A 108 -16.45 2.08 0.97
C GLN A 108 -17.70 2.96 1.17
N GLN A 109 -18.17 3.08 2.40
CA GLN A 109 -19.30 3.93 2.78
C GLN A 109 -18.83 5.05 3.69
N GLN A 110 -19.08 6.30 3.29
CA GLN A 110 -18.61 7.49 3.99
C GLN A 110 -19.69 8.58 4.00
N PRO A 111 -19.91 9.29 5.13
CA PRO A 111 -19.34 9.04 6.45
C PRO A 111 -20.08 7.89 7.18
N LEU A 112 -19.37 6.85 7.60
CA LEU A 112 -19.89 5.74 8.41
C LEU A 112 -18.75 5.04 9.17
N ALA A 113 -18.89 4.88 10.49
CA ALA A 113 -17.98 4.03 11.26
C ALA A 113 -18.05 2.57 10.75
N PHE A 114 -16.90 1.88 10.66
CA PHE A 114 -16.80 0.57 10.02
C PHE A 114 -17.31 0.56 8.56
N GLY A 115 -17.22 1.71 7.88
CA GLY A 115 -17.74 1.91 6.53
C GLY A 115 -16.84 1.37 5.42
N SER A 116 -15.57 1.09 5.69
CA SER A 116 -14.69 0.35 4.78
C SER A 116 -14.84 -1.13 5.03
N SER A 117 -15.27 -1.90 4.03
CA SER A 117 -15.45 -3.33 4.20
C SER A 117 -14.98 -4.15 2.99
N VAL A 118 -14.30 -5.25 3.27
CA VAL A 118 -13.89 -6.25 2.28
C VAL A 118 -14.51 -7.59 2.66
N PHE A 119 -15.07 -8.27 1.66
CA PHE A 119 -15.70 -9.57 1.79
C PHE A 119 -15.14 -10.49 0.71
N LYS A 120 -14.62 -11.64 1.12
CA LYS A 120 -14.22 -12.75 0.25
C LYS A 120 -15.03 -13.96 0.68
N ASP A 121 -15.77 -14.56 -0.23
CA ASP A 121 -16.55 -15.76 0.06
C ASP A 121 -15.63 -16.99 0.15
N GLY A 122 -16.01 -18.02 0.92
CA GLY A 122 -15.21 -19.26 1.00
C GLY A 122 -14.96 -19.93 -0.37
N ARG A 123 -15.80 -19.66 -1.38
CA ARG A 123 -15.58 -20.09 -2.77
C ARG A 123 -14.43 -19.38 -3.47
N PHE A 124 -14.09 -18.16 -3.07
CA PHE A 124 -12.93 -17.46 -3.62
C PHE A 124 -11.65 -18.28 -3.42
N GLY A 125 -11.43 -18.78 -2.20
CA GLY A 125 -10.29 -19.66 -1.93
C GLY A 125 -10.47 -21.10 -2.42
N SER A 126 -11.68 -21.67 -2.33
CA SER A 126 -11.88 -23.09 -2.65
C SER A 126 -12.12 -23.37 -4.14
N TRP A 127 -12.96 -22.60 -4.83
CA TRP A 127 -13.29 -22.81 -6.24
C TRP A 127 -12.30 -22.08 -7.16
N PHE A 128 -11.92 -20.86 -6.78
CA PHE A 128 -11.09 -19.97 -7.61
C PHE A 128 -9.64 -19.92 -7.15
N GLN A 129 -9.24 -20.68 -6.11
CA GLN A 129 -7.85 -20.72 -5.63
C GLN A 129 -7.26 -19.34 -5.32
N ASN A 130 -8.09 -18.42 -4.82
CA ASN A 130 -7.77 -17.01 -4.54
C ASN A 130 -7.39 -16.19 -5.79
N LEU A 131 -7.84 -16.57 -6.99
CA LEU A 131 -7.61 -15.84 -8.23
C LEU A 131 -8.85 -15.86 -9.14
N LEU A 132 -9.39 -14.69 -9.42
CA LEU A 132 -10.49 -14.49 -10.37
C LEU A 132 -9.99 -13.61 -11.52
N VAL A 133 -10.04 -14.11 -12.75
CA VAL A 133 -9.67 -13.34 -13.96
C VAL A 133 -10.89 -13.28 -14.88
N ALA A 134 -11.29 -12.07 -15.26
CA ALA A 134 -12.31 -11.82 -16.27
C ALA A 134 -11.69 -10.99 -17.39
N ALA A 135 -11.58 -11.56 -18.59
CA ALA A 135 -10.97 -10.89 -19.73
C ALA A 135 -11.94 -10.86 -20.92
N ASP A 136 -11.87 -9.77 -21.69
CA ASP A 136 -12.61 -9.59 -22.93
C ASP A 136 -11.74 -8.85 -23.96
N SER A 137 -12.03 -9.06 -25.24
CA SER A 137 -11.31 -8.40 -26.33
C SER A 137 -12.23 -8.08 -27.49
N LYS A 138 -11.99 -6.95 -28.14
CA LYS A 138 -12.73 -6.52 -29.33
C LYS A 138 -11.81 -5.80 -30.31
N GLY A 139 -11.49 -6.48 -31.41
CA GLY A 139 -10.55 -5.97 -32.41
C GLY A 139 -9.15 -5.83 -31.79
N GLN A 140 -8.59 -4.63 -31.86
CA GLN A 140 -7.29 -4.29 -31.28
C GLN A 140 -7.31 -4.00 -29.77
N TYR A 141 -8.49 -4.01 -29.12
CA TYR A 141 -8.63 -3.65 -27.71
C TYR A 141 -8.77 -4.89 -26.84
N TYR A 142 -7.97 -4.96 -25.79
CA TYR A 142 -7.95 -6.02 -24.81
C TYR A 142 -8.16 -5.44 -23.41
N SER A 143 -8.97 -6.09 -22.58
CA SER A 143 -9.18 -5.69 -21.19
C SER A 143 -9.24 -6.93 -20.30
N ALA A 144 -8.56 -6.90 -19.17
CA ALA A 144 -8.59 -7.96 -18.17
C ALA A 144 -8.77 -7.37 -16.77
N LEU A 145 -9.68 -7.93 -15.99
CA LEU A 145 -9.89 -7.63 -14.58
C LEU A 145 -9.51 -8.86 -13.76
N THR A 146 -8.48 -8.70 -12.94
CA THR A 146 -7.93 -9.74 -12.07
C THR A 146 -8.14 -9.35 -10.61
N VAL A 147 -8.72 -10.24 -9.81
CA VAL A 147 -8.87 -10.09 -8.36
C VAL A 147 -8.19 -11.28 -7.71
N GLY A 148 -7.21 -11.03 -6.83
CA GLY A 148 -6.40 -12.10 -6.30
C GLY A 148 -5.68 -11.74 -5.01
N ASP A 149 -5.24 -12.77 -4.28
CA ASP A 149 -4.40 -12.60 -3.07
C ASP A 149 -2.91 -12.58 -3.40
N TYR A 150 -2.52 -13.18 -4.54
CA TYR A 150 -1.12 -13.42 -4.93
C TYR A 150 -0.91 -13.13 -6.42
N ILE A 151 -1.09 -11.87 -6.82
CA ILE A 151 -0.87 -11.44 -8.20
C ILE A 151 0.59 -10.98 -8.34
N ARG A 152 1.37 -11.63 -9.21
CA ARG A 152 2.70 -11.11 -9.60
C ARG A 152 2.50 -9.88 -10.46
N THR A 153 2.96 -8.73 -9.98
CA THR A 153 2.72 -7.45 -10.67
C THR A 153 3.95 -6.56 -10.60
N THR A 154 4.38 -6.04 -11.75
CA THR A 154 5.44 -5.03 -11.85
C THR A 154 4.96 -3.86 -12.68
N LEU A 155 5.02 -2.65 -12.11
CA LEU A 155 4.81 -1.42 -12.86
C LEU A 155 6.16 -0.90 -13.38
N THR A 156 7.08 -0.54 -12.50
CA THR A 156 8.46 -0.19 -12.86
C THR A 156 9.44 -0.55 -11.74
N PRO A 157 10.74 -0.69 -12.02
CA PRO A 157 11.74 -0.98 -11.00
C PRO A 157 11.84 0.08 -9.90
N LEU A 158 11.60 1.36 -10.17
CA LEU A 158 11.64 2.38 -9.11
C LEU A 158 10.31 2.56 -8.37
N THR A 159 9.18 2.11 -8.90
CA THR A 159 7.87 2.40 -8.27
C THR A 159 7.24 1.22 -7.55
N PHE A 160 7.08 0.07 -8.22
CA PHE A 160 6.30 -1.05 -7.71
C PHE A 160 6.64 -2.35 -8.43
N SER A 161 7.09 -3.34 -7.68
CA SER A 161 7.26 -4.71 -8.14
C SER A 161 6.97 -5.66 -6.99
N ARG A 162 5.85 -6.36 -7.04
CA ARG A 162 5.41 -7.28 -5.99
C ARG A 162 5.33 -8.70 -6.54
N SER A 163 5.83 -9.69 -5.82
CA SER A 163 5.62 -11.11 -6.14
C SER A 163 4.19 -11.53 -5.80
N ARG A 164 3.65 -10.96 -4.71
CA ARG A 164 2.33 -11.27 -4.14
C ARG A 164 1.52 -10.03 -3.87
N PHE A 165 0.98 -9.41 -4.92
CA PHE A 165 0.00 -8.34 -4.77
C PHE A 165 -1.38 -8.91 -4.42
N ASN A 166 -1.94 -8.46 -3.29
CA ASN A 166 -3.31 -8.78 -2.87
C ASN A 166 -4.20 -7.59 -3.21
N GLY A 167 -5.13 -7.76 -4.13
CA GLY A 167 -6.01 -6.68 -4.55
C GLY A 167 -6.70 -6.93 -5.88
N VAL A 168 -7.00 -5.83 -6.56
CA VAL A 168 -7.62 -5.77 -7.88
C VAL A 168 -6.61 -5.17 -8.85
N GLN A 169 -6.38 -5.85 -9.97
CA GLN A 169 -5.62 -5.36 -11.11
C GLN A 169 -6.54 -5.29 -12.32
N TRP A 170 -6.59 -4.14 -12.97
CA TRP A 170 -7.30 -3.95 -14.23
C TRP A 170 -6.30 -3.52 -15.30
N ASP A 171 -6.19 -4.32 -16.34
CA ASP A 171 -5.29 -4.11 -17.47
C ASP A 171 -6.10 -3.81 -18.72
N PHE A 172 -5.58 -2.87 -19.50
CA PHE A 172 -6.08 -2.50 -20.81
C PHE A 172 -4.90 -2.43 -21.78
N ALA A 173 -5.07 -3.00 -22.97
CA ALA A 173 -4.07 -2.94 -24.03
C ALA A 173 -4.71 -2.64 -25.38
N SER A 174 -3.94 -1.94 -26.20
CA SER A 174 -4.23 -1.62 -27.60
C SER A 174 -2.92 -1.58 -28.39
N ASP A 175 -2.99 -1.49 -29.72
CA ASP A 175 -1.79 -1.47 -30.59
C ASP A 175 -0.70 -0.46 -30.21
N LYS A 176 -1.05 0.65 -29.54
CA LYS A 176 -0.10 1.72 -29.19
C LYS A 176 -0.09 2.11 -27.72
N TYR A 177 -1.09 1.68 -26.95
CA TYR A 177 -1.29 2.14 -25.59
C TYR A 177 -1.63 0.97 -24.68
N GLU A 178 -1.01 0.95 -23.52
CA GLU A 178 -1.35 0.02 -22.45
C GLU A 178 -1.60 0.81 -21.17
N ALA A 179 -2.48 0.30 -20.32
CA ALA A 179 -2.77 0.89 -19.03
C ALA A 179 -3.03 -0.21 -18.00
N THR A 180 -2.48 -0.02 -16.80
CA THR A 180 -2.68 -0.92 -15.66
C THR A 180 -3.12 -0.09 -14.46
N VAL A 181 -4.17 -0.57 -13.79
CA VAL A 181 -4.69 0.02 -12.55
C VAL A 181 -4.64 -1.04 -11.46
N LEU A 182 -3.94 -0.74 -10.38
CA LEU A 182 -3.86 -1.56 -9.18
C LEU A 182 -4.62 -0.87 -8.05
N LEU A 183 -5.50 -1.60 -7.38
CA LEU A 183 -6.24 -1.11 -6.23
C LEU A 183 -6.18 -2.16 -5.13
N SER A 184 -5.84 -1.73 -3.92
CA SER A 184 -5.89 -2.61 -2.76
C SER A 184 -6.27 -1.85 -1.52
N ARG A 185 -6.89 -2.56 -0.58
CA ARG A 185 -6.98 -2.15 0.80
C ARG A 185 -5.93 -2.93 1.57
N VAL A 186 -4.84 -2.25 1.91
CA VAL A 186 -3.61 -2.86 2.43
C VAL A 186 -3.54 -2.88 3.96
N ASN A 187 -4.63 -2.54 4.66
CA ASN A 187 -4.78 -2.80 6.09
C ASN A 187 -4.35 -4.23 6.39
N GLU A 188 -3.36 -4.41 7.28
CA GLU A 188 -2.87 -5.71 7.72
C GLU A 188 -2.79 -6.74 6.56
N PRO A 189 -1.71 -6.75 5.75
CA PRO A 189 -1.63 -7.30 4.38
C PRO A 189 -2.03 -8.76 4.21
N VAL A 190 -2.28 -9.47 5.31
CA VAL A 190 -2.48 -10.91 5.32
C VAL A 190 -3.69 -11.40 6.11
N ARG A 191 -4.64 -10.54 6.46
CA ARG A 191 -5.99 -11.06 6.71
C ARG A 191 -6.66 -11.44 5.40
N ILE A 192 -6.36 -12.65 4.95
CA ILE A 192 -7.31 -13.42 4.13
C ILE A 192 -8.60 -13.45 4.95
N ALA A 193 -9.66 -12.84 4.45
CA ALA A 193 -10.97 -12.97 5.05
C ALA A 193 -11.35 -14.46 5.01
N GLN A 194 -11.02 -15.19 6.07
CA GLN A 194 -11.28 -16.61 6.17
C GLN A 194 -12.73 -16.82 6.62
N GLY A 195 -13.46 -17.61 5.85
CA GLY A 195 -14.90 -17.75 5.99
C GLY A 195 -15.65 -16.56 5.38
N SER A 196 -16.95 -16.74 5.11
CA SER A 196 -17.84 -15.70 4.54
C SER A 196 -18.10 -14.54 5.52
N ASN A 197 -17.08 -14.09 6.25
CA ASN A 197 -17.10 -12.98 7.19
C ASN A 197 -16.61 -11.72 6.48
N ARG A 198 -17.27 -10.61 6.82
CA ARG A 198 -16.91 -9.29 6.30
C ARG A 198 -15.89 -8.66 7.25
N VAL A 199 -14.75 -8.24 6.73
CA VAL A 199 -13.78 -7.41 7.47
C VAL A 199 -14.23 -5.97 7.33
N GLN A 200 -14.37 -5.26 8.45
CA GLN A 200 -14.83 -3.88 8.47
C GLN A 200 -13.95 -3.06 9.38
N ASP A 201 -13.46 -1.91 8.92
CA ASP A 201 -12.69 -1.01 9.78
C ASP A 201 -13.07 0.45 9.52
N THR A 202 -12.82 1.29 10.53
CA THR A 202 -13.07 2.72 10.45
C THR A 202 -11.89 3.42 9.80
N ASP A 203 -10.67 3.18 10.27
CA ASP A 203 -9.48 3.68 9.59
C ASP A 203 -8.90 2.61 8.66
N PHE A 204 -8.46 3.06 7.50
CA PHE A 204 -7.99 2.15 6.47
C PHE A 204 -6.82 2.73 5.70
N THR A 205 -5.99 1.84 5.17
CA THR A 205 -4.91 2.18 4.26
C THR A 205 -5.28 1.65 2.89
N ASN A 206 -5.39 2.55 1.92
CA ASN A 206 -5.60 2.17 0.53
C ASN A 206 -4.29 2.31 -0.23
N PHE A 207 -4.08 1.40 -1.17
CA PHE A 207 -3.06 1.46 -2.19
C PHE A 207 -3.71 1.68 -3.55
N ILE A 208 -3.13 2.57 -4.34
CA ILE A 208 -3.44 2.76 -5.75
C ILE A 208 -2.14 2.75 -6.55
N GLY A 209 -2.11 1.98 -7.63
CA GLY A 209 -1.06 2.00 -8.64
C GLY A 209 -1.67 2.27 -10.01
N LEU A 210 -1.06 3.14 -10.79
CA LEU A 210 -1.48 3.49 -12.14
C LEU A 210 -0.24 3.44 -13.02
N ARG A 211 -0.33 2.77 -14.16
CA ARG A 211 0.68 2.82 -15.21
C ARG A 211 0.00 3.05 -16.54
N GLY A 212 0.58 3.89 -17.37
CA GLY A 212 0.18 4.08 -18.76
C GLY A 212 1.42 4.11 -19.63
N THR A 213 1.42 3.34 -20.72
CA THR A 213 2.50 3.32 -21.71
C THR A 213 1.97 3.73 -23.07
N ALA A 214 2.83 4.37 -23.85
CA ALA A 214 2.55 4.76 -25.23
C ALA A 214 3.76 4.44 -26.11
N GLN A 215 3.52 3.71 -27.18
CA GLN A 215 4.52 3.47 -28.22
C GLN A 215 4.56 4.65 -29.19
N VAL A 216 5.75 5.23 -29.38
CA VAL A 216 5.99 6.37 -30.27
C VAL A 216 6.89 5.93 -31.42
N GLY A 217 6.27 5.67 -32.58
CA GLY A 217 6.97 5.05 -33.71
C GLY A 217 7.25 3.57 -33.43
N ASP A 218 8.32 3.04 -34.01
CA ASP A 218 8.63 1.60 -33.92
C ASP A 218 9.78 1.31 -32.94
N PHE A 219 10.41 2.34 -32.36
CA PHE A 219 11.67 2.22 -31.62
C PHE A 219 11.64 2.84 -30.21
N MET A 220 10.57 3.55 -29.83
CA MET A 220 10.51 4.28 -28.57
C MET A 220 9.23 3.99 -27.80
N GLY A 221 9.37 3.65 -26.52
CA GLY A 221 8.28 3.55 -25.55
C GLY A 221 8.40 4.66 -24.51
N LEU A 222 7.26 5.26 -24.17
CA LEU A 222 7.15 6.22 -23.07
C LEU A 222 6.17 5.68 -22.04
N GLY A 223 6.57 5.69 -20.77
CA GLY A 223 5.74 5.27 -19.65
C GLY A 223 5.57 6.36 -18.61
N VAL A 224 4.41 6.38 -17.97
CA VAL A 224 4.15 7.16 -16.76
C VAL A 224 3.56 6.23 -15.72
N THR A 225 4.08 6.33 -14.49
CA THR A 225 3.63 5.51 -13.37
C THR A 225 3.36 6.37 -12.14
N TYR A 226 2.32 6.03 -11.40
CA TYR A 226 1.95 6.67 -10.14
C TYR A 226 1.51 5.61 -9.14
N VAL A 227 2.15 5.58 -7.98
CA VAL A 227 1.77 4.70 -6.87
C VAL A 227 1.58 5.52 -5.61
N ASN A 228 0.59 5.15 -4.79
CA ASN A 228 0.28 5.85 -3.56
C ASN A 228 -0.35 4.92 -2.54
N THR A 229 0.22 4.90 -1.33
CA THR A 229 -0.45 4.44 -0.13
C THR A 229 -0.87 5.62 0.71
N ASN A 230 -2.11 5.64 1.17
CA ASN A 230 -2.60 6.70 2.02
C ASN A 230 -3.56 6.16 3.08
N PHE A 231 -3.48 6.74 4.28
CA PHE A 231 -4.51 6.54 5.30
C PHE A 231 -5.78 7.29 4.91
N GLY A 232 -6.91 6.68 5.23
CA GLY A 232 -8.24 7.25 5.13
C GLY A 232 -9.08 6.86 6.33
N SER A 233 -10.15 7.60 6.56
CA SER A 233 -11.11 7.31 7.61
C SER A 233 -12.51 7.23 7.02
N ALA A 234 -13.22 6.15 7.35
CA ALA A 234 -14.60 5.93 6.94
C ALA A 234 -15.57 6.83 7.70
N SER A 235 -15.16 7.29 8.90
CA SER A 235 -15.91 8.28 9.69
C SER A 235 -15.87 9.69 9.08
N SER A 236 -14.85 9.98 8.25
CA SER A 236 -14.71 11.24 7.53
C SER A 236 -15.47 11.24 6.20
N ASN A 237 -15.82 12.43 5.71
CA ASN A 237 -16.47 12.55 4.40
C ASN A 237 -15.53 12.09 3.28
N PHE A 238 -16.10 11.61 2.17
CA PHE A 238 -15.29 11.22 0.99
C PHE A 238 -14.42 12.37 0.47
N SER A 239 -14.95 13.60 0.45
CA SER A 239 -14.21 14.80 0.05
C SER A 239 -13.09 15.21 1.00
N GLU A 240 -13.12 14.73 2.25
CA GLU A 240 -12.10 15.02 3.26
C GLU A 240 -10.92 14.04 3.18
N ASN A 241 -11.13 12.85 2.61
CA ASN A 241 -10.07 11.88 2.36
C ASN A 241 -9.19 12.36 1.19
N SER A 242 -7.94 12.70 1.49
CA SER A 242 -6.96 13.19 0.52
C SER A 242 -5.96 12.09 0.16
N ARG A 243 -5.35 12.17 -1.04
CA ARG A 243 -4.20 11.34 -1.43
C ARG A 243 -2.95 11.57 -0.58
N ALA A 244 -2.87 12.73 0.07
CA ALA A 244 -1.88 13.01 1.11
C ALA A 244 -2.17 12.27 2.44
N GLY A 245 -3.25 11.49 2.49
CA GLY A 245 -3.68 10.76 3.67
C GLY A 245 -4.28 11.63 4.75
N LEU A 246 -4.89 10.96 5.73
CA LEU A 246 -5.30 11.50 7.02
C LEU A 246 -4.43 10.86 8.12
N LEU A 247 -4.60 11.27 9.38
CA LEU A 247 -4.08 10.47 10.49
C LEU A 247 -5.15 9.47 10.92
N THR A 248 -4.75 8.29 11.42
CA THR A 248 -5.68 7.36 12.06
C THR A 248 -6.17 7.91 13.39
N SER A 249 -7.25 7.34 13.91
CA SER A 249 -7.82 7.68 15.22
C SER A 249 -6.80 7.48 16.34
N SER A 250 -5.96 6.46 16.24
CA SER A 250 -4.86 6.21 17.20
C SER A 250 -3.75 7.25 17.09
N GLN A 251 -3.31 7.58 15.86
CA GLN A 251 -2.29 8.61 15.63
C GLN A 251 -2.73 10.00 16.12
N ASN A 252 -4.03 10.31 16.05
CA ASN A 252 -4.60 11.59 16.52
C ASN A 252 -5.30 11.49 17.89
N SER A 253 -4.91 10.52 18.73
CA SER A 253 -5.51 10.27 20.04
C SER A 253 -5.09 11.27 21.15
N GLY A 254 -4.16 12.17 20.86
CA GLY A 254 -3.65 13.14 21.83
C GLY A 254 -3.03 14.37 21.19
N ASN A 255 -2.36 15.18 22.03
CA ASN A 255 -1.61 16.36 21.60
C ASN A 255 -0.11 16.11 21.79
N VAL A 256 0.69 16.76 20.94
CA VAL A 256 2.15 16.72 21.04
C VAL A 256 2.59 17.64 22.17
N THR A 257 3.07 17.06 23.26
CA THR A 257 3.56 17.80 24.43
C THR A 257 5.08 17.85 24.48
N GLU A 258 5.73 16.82 23.93
CA GLU A 258 7.18 16.69 23.87
C GLU A 258 7.60 16.19 22.48
N ILE A 259 8.66 16.82 21.95
CA ILE A 259 9.34 16.39 20.74
C ILE A 259 10.81 16.16 21.10
N VAL A 260 11.35 15.01 20.71
CA VAL A 260 12.76 14.68 20.92
C VAL A 260 13.43 14.51 19.56
N ILE A 261 14.52 15.23 19.35
CA ILE A 261 15.36 15.12 18.15
C ILE A 261 16.63 14.39 18.52
N ARG A 262 16.96 13.33 17.79
CA ARG A 262 18.21 12.59 17.90
C ARG A 262 19.12 12.99 16.75
N ILE A 263 20.34 13.41 17.08
CA ILE A 263 21.42 13.64 16.13
C ILE A 263 22.46 12.55 16.40
N SER A 264 22.76 11.75 15.40
CA SER A 264 23.83 10.77 15.43
C SER A 264 24.77 10.97 14.24
N ASP A 265 25.88 10.27 14.28
CA ASP A 265 26.69 10.00 13.10
C ASP A 265 25.92 9.10 12.12
N ASP A 266 26.07 9.32 10.81
CA ASP A 266 25.45 8.47 9.77
C ASP A 266 26.39 7.31 9.35
N SER A 267 27.71 7.50 9.44
CA SER A 267 28.73 6.49 9.13
C SER A 267 29.54 6.09 10.37
N PRO A 268 29.08 5.08 11.15
CA PRO A 268 29.78 4.65 12.35
C PRO A 268 31.22 4.17 12.07
N GLY A 269 32.06 4.16 13.11
CA GLY A 269 33.40 3.58 13.05
C GLY A 269 34.53 4.42 12.44
N ASP A 270 34.31 5.70 12.09
CA ASP A 270 35.33 6.53 11.43
C ASP A 270 36.00 7.62 12.30
N ALA A 271 35.68 7.64 13.60
CA ALA A 271 36.16 8.60 14.61
C ALA A 271 35.87 10.09 14.31
N SER A 272 35.06 10.37 13.29
CA SER A 272 34.38 11.64 13.06
C SER A 272 32.95 11.52 13.55
N GLY A 273 32.21 12.62 13.57
CA GLY A 273 30.81 12.59 13.96
C GLY A 273 30.09 13.87 13.58
N ALA A 274 28.78 13.89 13.83
CA ALA A 274 27.92 15.01 13.51
C ALA A 274 28.26 16.23 14.39
N LEU A 275 28.40 17.40 13.77
CA LEU A 275 28.62 18.65 14.50
C LEU A 275 27.32 19.43 14.63
N PHE A 276 26.92 19.72 15.87
CA PHE A 276 25.76 20.51 16.22
C PHE A 276 26.16 21.85 16.84
N PHE A 277 25.68 22.95 16.25
CA PHE A 277 26.01 24.31 16.69
C PHE A 277 24.84 24.98 17.42
N SER A 278 23.65 24.97 16.83
CA SER A 278 22.47 25.61 17.39
C SER A 278 21.18 25.05 16.82
N SER A 279 20.09 25.20 17.55
CA SER A 279 18.75 24.82 17.12
C SER A 279 17.71 25.85 17.52
N GLN A 280 16.64 25.91 16.74
CA GLN A 280 15.50 26.78 16.99
C GLN A 280 14.20 26.05 16.67
N MET A 281 13.23 26.19 17.56
CA MET A 281 11.87 25.70 17.37
C MET A 281 10.97 26.82 16.83
N ILE A 282 10.18 26.50 15.82
CA ILE A 282 9.24 27.40 15.14
C ILE A 282 7.84 26.81 15.29
N VAL A 283 6.97 27.50 16.03
CA VAL A 283 5.60 27.06 16.30
C VAL A 283 4.65 27.95 15.51
N ASP A 284 3.80 27.34 14.68
CA ASP A 284 2.83 28.04 13.81
C ASP A 284 3.44 29.19 12.97
N GLY A 285 4.71 29.03 12.58
CA GLY A 285 5.47 30.02 11.79
C GLY A 285 6.16 31.11 12.60
N GLN A 286 6.05 31.10 13.94
CA GLN A 286 6.73 32.03 14.82
C GLN A 286 7.91 31.37 15.53
N GLU A 287 9.07 32.01 15.48
CA GLU A 287 10.24 31.61 16.25
C GLU A 287 9.92 31.68 17.74
N THR A 288 10.06 30.54 18.42
CA THR A 288 9.75 30.44 19.85
C THR A 288 11.03 30.28 20.63
N SER A 289 11.23 31.11 21.67
CA SER A 289 12.39 31.02 22.58
C SER A 289 12.24 29.86 23.58
N VAL A 290 12.16 28.64 23.07
CA VAL A 290 12.20 27.41 23.88
C VAL A 290 13.57 26.77 23.69
N ASN A 291 14.34 26.72 24.76
CA ASN A 291 15.62 26.01 24.78
C ASN A 291 15.36 24.52 25.04
N PRO A 292 15.95 23.61 24.25
CA PRO A 292 15.84 22.19 24.53
C PRO A 292 16.65 21.81 25.77
N THR A 293 16.23 20.74 26.44
CA THR A 293 17.14 19.98 27.31
C THR A 293 18.04 19.16 26.40
N ILE A 294 19.36 19.31 26.56
CA ILE A 294 20.36 18.59 25.78
C ILE A 294 20.91 17.44 26.61
N GLU A 295 20.87 16.23 26.08
CA GLU A 295 21.46 15.02 26.65
C GLU A 295 22.45 14.41 25.65
N GLY A 296 23.53 13.82 26.14
CA GLY A 296 24.57 13.22 25.29
C GLY A 296 25.44 14.25 24.56
N GLY A 297 26.15 13.77 23.53
CA GLY A 297 27.16 14.56 22.81
C GLY A 297 28.41 14.89 23.62
N ARG A 298 29.52 15.10 22.92
CA ARG A 298 30.77 15.57 23.50
C ARG A 298 30.89 17.08 23.28
N GLN A 299 30.92 17.84 24.37
CA GLN A 299 31.15 19.28 24.31
C GLN A 299 32.57 19.57 23.81
N ARG A 300 32.69 20.34 22.72
CA ARG A 300 33.94 20.97 22.26
C ARG A 300 33.76 22.50 22.23
N GLU A 301 34.82 23.24 21.97
CA GLU A 301 34.80 24.71 22.00
C GLU A 301 33.83 25.29 20.94
N GLY A 302 32.60 25.62 21.37
CA GLY A 302 31.59 26.29 20.53
C GLY A 302 30.60 25.36 19.80
N PHE A 303 30.69 24.04 19.94
CA PHE A 303 29.76 23.07 19.34
C PHE A 303 29.69 21.77 20.14
N LEU A 304 28.66 20.97 19.89
CA LEU A 304 28.50 19.60 20.38
C LEU A 304 28.78 18.63 19.24
N GLU A 305 29.56 17.60 19.52
CA GLU A 305 29.85 16.52 18.58
C GLU A 305 29.04 15.28 18.98
N ALA A 306 28.25 14.73 18.06
CA ALA A 306 27.59 13.45 18.23
C ALA A 306 28.50 12.36 17.69
N LEU A 307 28.93 11.45 18.56
CA LEU A 307 29.65 10.24 18.20
C LEU A 307 28.70 9.04 18.33
N GLU A 308 29.08 7.91 17.74
CA GLU A 308 28.32 6.66 17.77
C GLU A 308 27.88 6.26 19.20
N GLU A 309 28.81 6.29 20.16
CA GLU A 309 28.55 5.94 21.57
C GLU A 309 27.73 6.99 22.33
N ALA A 310 27.62 8.21 21.80
CA ALA A 310 27.04 9.36 22.50
C ALA A 310 26.25 10.27 21.54
N PRO A 311 25.08 9.82 21.06
CA PRO A 311 24.19 10.65 20.24
C PRO A 311 23.71 11.87 21.03
N ILE A 312 23.42 12.97 20.34
CA ILE A 312 22.83 14.17 20.95
C ILE A 312 21.31 14.02 20.92
N LEU A 313 20.67 14.15 22.08
CA LEU A 313 19.23 14.21 22.22
C LEU A 313 18.81 15.62 22.63
N LEU A 314 17.97 16.24 21.81
CA LEU A 314 17.37 17.54 22.08
C LEU A 314 15.89 17.34 22.43
N ARG A 315 15.53 17.54 23.70
CA ARG A 315 14.13 17.44 24.17
C ARG A 315 13.48 18.81 24.23
N TYR A 316 12.42 19.00 23.46
CA TYR A 316 11.62 20.21 23.42
C TYR A 316 10.26 19.99 24.08
N ARG A 317 9.88 20.92 24.94
CA ARG A 317 8.49 21.04 25.43
C ARG A 317 7.71 21.94 24.49
N VAL A 318 6.63 21.42 23.92
CA VAL A 318 5.75 22.20 23.03
C VAL A 318 4.91 23.17 23.88
N PRO A 319 4.95 24.48 23.62
CA PRO A 319 4.10 25.46 24.31
C PRO A 319 2.64 25.30 23.88
N ASP A 320 1.71 25.46 24.81
CA ASP A 320 0.26 25.44 24.56
C ASP A 320 -0.22 24.35 23.58
N PRO A 321 0.10 23.07 23.85
CA PRO A 321 -0.05 21.97 22.89
C PRO A 321 -1.49 21.74 22.40
N LEU A 322 -2.48 22.34 23.07
CA LEU A 322 -3.89 22.27 22.70
C LEU A 322 -4.21 23.05 21.41
N VAL A 323 -3.50 24.15 21.14
CA VAL A 323 -3.83 25.08 20.04
C VAL A 323 -2.82 25.02 18.88
N VAL A 324 -1.66 24.41 19.10
CA VAL A 324 -0.60 24.31 18.10
C VAL A 324 -1.06 23.49 16.89
N GLN A 325 -0.78 24.00 15.70
CA GLN A 325 -1.11 23.32 14.44
C GLN A 325 0.11 22.81 13.71
N LYS A 326 1.28 23.42 13.94
CA LYS A 326 2.53 23.06 13.27
C LYS A 326 3.72 23.36 14.16
N VAL A 327 4.66 22.42 14.23
CA VAL A 327 6.00 22.64 14.78
C VAL A 327 7.04 22.33 13.71
N SER A 328 8.02 23.21 13.59
CA SER A 328 9.15 23.08 12.67
C SER A 328 10.45 23.39 13.41
N PHE A 329 11.56 22.90 12.90
CA PHE A 329 12.88 23.11 13.49
C PHE A 329 13.84 23.67 12.45
N ALA A 330 14.75 24.54 12.91
CA ALA A 330 15.89 25.01 12.15
C ALA A 330 17.15 24.70 12.97
N MET A 331 18.06 23.91 12.39
CA MET A 331 19.27 23.44 13.08
C MET A 331 20.51 23.74 12.25
N VAL A 332 21.57 24.21 12.88
CA VAL A 332 22.87 24.39 12.23
C VAL A 332 23.70 23.14 12.47
N LEU A 333 23.92 22.38 11.39
CA LEU A 333 24.60 21.09 11.40
C LEU A 333 25.75 21.06 10.39
N SER A 334 26.76 20.24 10.66
CA SER A 334 27.85 19.94 9.73
C SER A 334 28.42 18.53 9.98
N ASN A 335 29.35 18.10 9.13
CA ASN A 335 29.91 16.76 9.01
C ASN A 335 28.86 15.70 8.64
N ASP A 336 29.13 14.45 8.99
CA ASP A 336 28.27 13.31 8.75
C ASP A 336 27.20 13.22 9.84
N TYR A 337 26.01 13.74 9.55
CA TYR A 337 24.93 13.85 10.51
C TYR A 337 23.72 13.07 10.03
N ARG A 338 23.06 12.38 10.96
CA ARG A 338 21.73 11.78 10.79
C ARG A 338 20.81 12.38 11.84
N VAL A 339 19.70 12.95 11.37
CA VAL A 339 18.69 13.57 12.23
C VAL A 339 17.42 12.74 12.20
N GLU A 340 16.97 12.35 13.38
CA GLU A 340 15.74 11.61 13.59
C GLU A 340 14.87 12.33 14.62
N ILE A 341 13.56 12.13 14.52
CA ILE A 341 12.59 12.80 15.39
C ILE A 341 11.59 11.80 15.97
N THR A 342 11.17 12.05 17.20
CA THR A 342 10.09 11.34 17.88
C THR A 342 9.25 12.31 18.71
N SER A 343 8.12 11.83 19.23
CA SER A 343 7.27 12.56 20.16
C SER A 343 6.59 11.62 21.15
N ASN A 344 5.88 12.20 22.11
CA ASN A 344 5.03 11.47 23.05
C ASN A 344 3.88 10.67 22.38
N LEU A 345 3.63 10.86 21.08
CA LEU A 345 2.63 10.11 20.30
C LEU A 345 3.27 9.07 19.34
N GLN A 346 4.60 8.98 19.30
CA GLN A 346 5.33 8.03 18.46
C GLN A 346 5.98 6.98 19.33
N THR A 347 5.19 6.02 19.78
CA THR A 347 5.68 4.93 20.62
C THR A 347 5.37 3.57 20.01
N ASN A 348 6.23 2.60 20.27
CA ASN A 348 5.95 1.21 19.95
C ASN A 348 4.92 0.63 20.93
N ILE A 349 4.54 -0.64 20.72
CA ILE A 349 3.57 -1.34 21.56
C ILE A 349 3.96 -1.40 23.06
N ASN A 350 5.24 -1.28 23.38
CA ASN A 350 5.76 -1.27 24.76
C ASN A 350 5.83 0.15 25.36
N GLY A 351 5.41 1.18 24.61
CA GLY A 351 5.49 2.58 25.02
C GLY A 351 6.88 3.21 24.88
N GLN A 352 7.81 2.56 24.18
CA GLN A 352 9.13 3.13 23.92
C GLN A 352 9.09 4.08 22.72
N PRO A 353 9.84 5.19 22.74
CA PRO A 353 9.82 6.18 21.66
C PRO A 353 10.43 5.63 20.37
N ILE A 354 9.75 5.86 19.24
CA ILE A 354 10.22 5.48 17.91
C ILE A 354 10.78 6.71 17.21
N PHE A 355 12.03 6.63 16.75
CA PHE A 355 12.70 7.69 16.01
C PHE A 355 12.55 7.48 14.51
N LEU A 356 12.02 8.49 13.81
CA LEU A 356 11.91 8.48 12.34
C LEU A 356 12.96 9.37 11.71
N PRO A 357 13.67 8.91 10.66
CA PRO A 357 14.65 9.72 9.95
C PRO A 357 13.99 10.89 9.24
N VAL A 358 14.57 12.07 9.44
CA VAL A 358 14.09 13.32 8.85
C VAL A 358 15.00 13.76 7.70
N THR A 359 16.30 13.75 7.96
CA THR A 359 17.34 14.27 7.06
C THR A 359 18.71 13.76 7.50
N ARG A 360 19.64 13.70 6.56
CA ARG A 360 21.03 13.36 6.82
C ARG A 360 21.98 14.17 5.92
N SER A 361 23.27 14.06 6.16
CA SER A 361 24.35 14.56 5.31
C SER A 361 24.36 13.88 3.94
N GLU A 362 24.82 14.62 2.93
CA GLU A 362 25.18 14.03 1.64
C GLU A 362 26.63 13.53 1.73
N GLY A 363 26.77 12.21 1.82
CA GLY A 363 28.07 11.56 1.98
C GLY A 363 28.71 11.78 3.35
N ASN A 364 29.85 11.13 3.55
CA ASN A 364 30.61 11.17 4.80
C ASN A 364 31.59 12.35 4.81
N VAL A 365 31.11 13.53 5.22
CA VAL A 365 31.90 14.76 5.32
C VAL A 365 32.54 14.87 6.71
N ARG A 366 33.84 15.17 6.77
CA ARG A 366 34.61 15.19 8.04
C ARG A 366 35.31 16.51 8.35
N ASP A 367 35.27 17.46 7.43
CA ASP A 367 36.09 18.68 7.44
C ASP A 367 35.27 19.97 7.67
N ASN A 368 34.02 19.84 8.11
CA ASN A 368 33.09 20.94 8.38
C ASN A 368 32.75 21.81 7.14
N THR A 369 33.01 21.32 5.92
CA THR A 369 32.74 22.08 4.69
C THR A 369 31.26 22.17 4.33
N ASN A 370 30.44 21.26 4.84
CA ASN A 370 29.00 21.16 4.54
C ASN A 370 28.10 21.88 5.57
N GLN A 371 28.64 22.80 6.37
CA GLN A 371 27.89 23.50 7.41
C GLN A 371 26.66 24.22 6.82
N ARG A 372 25.46 23.82 7.26
CA ARG A 372 24.20 24.38 6.73
C ARG A 372 23.10 24.45 7.78
N VAL A 373 22.13 25.32 7.51
CA VAL A 373 20.87 25.36 8.27
C VAL A 373 19.92 24.33 7.67
N VAL A 374 19.64 23.28 8.44
CA VAL A 374 18.70 22.22 8.10
C VAL A 374 17.33 22.57 8.68
N ARG A 375 16.30 22.61 7.83
CA ARG A 375 14.92 22.92 8.24
C ARG A 375 14.02 21.73 7.97
N PHE A 376 13.19 21.38 8.94
CA PHE A 376 12.22 20.31 8.79
C PHE A 376 11.00 20.52 9.68
N ASP A 377 9.90 19.95 9.24
CA ASP A 377 8.63 19.96 9.97
C ASP A 377 8.46 18.67 10.76
N TYR A 378 7.85 18.76 11.94
CA TYR A 378 7.39 17.61 12.68
C TYR A 378 5.98 17.19 12.23
N GLY A 379 5.77 15.89 12.04
CA GLY A 379 4.45 15.31 11.78
C GLY A 379 4.50 13.78 11.80
N LEU A 380 3.33 13.16 11.94
CA LEU A 380 3.16 11.72 11.81
C LEU A 380 2.94 11.36 10.34
N PRO A 381 3.57 10.28 9.81
CA PRO A 381 3.34 9.81 8.45
C PRO A 381 1.84 9.57 8.17
N SER A 382 1.37 10.05 7.02
CA SER A 382 -0.04 9.92 6.60
C SER A 382 -0.21 9.29 5.22
N ALA A 383 0.77 9.47 4.32
CA ALA A 383 0.79 8.85 3.01
C ALA A 383 2.21 8.83 2.42
N ASN A 384 2.43 7.93 1.48
CA ASN A 384 3.61 7.92 0.62
C ASN A 384 3.16 7.79 -0.83
N GLN A 385 3.75 8.55 -1.75
CA GLN A 385 3.50 8.43 -3.19
C GLN A 385 4.81 8.47 -3.97
N ILE A 386 4.82 7.79 -5.12
CA ILE A 386 5.91 7.87 -6.10
C ILE A 386 5.28 8.10 -7.46
N ALA A 387 5.77 9.11 -8.18
CA ALA A 387 5.44 9.34 -9.57
C ALA A 387 6.71 9.16 -10.41
N SER A 388 6.65 8.36 -11.48
CA SER A 388 7.78 8.15 -12.37
C SER A 388 7.42 8.34 -13.84
N VAL A 389 8.45 8.67 -14.62
CA VAL A 389 8.43 8.68 -16.08
C VAL A 389 9.56 7.80 -16.56
N ASP A 390 9.25 6.88 -17.46
CA ASP A 390 10.22 5.97 -18.05
C ASP A 390 10.26 6.11 -19.58
N LEU A 391 11.44 5.84 -20.13
CA LEU A 391 11.75 5.86 -21.54
C LEU A 391 12.47 4.56 -21.90
N THR A 392 11.96 3.89 -22.92
CA THR A 392 12.66 2.79 -23.58
C THR A 392 12.94 3.15 -25.02
N ILE A 393 14.17 2.89 -25.46
CA ILE A 393 14.59 3.01 -26.85
C ILE A 393 15.16 1.66 -27.27
N GLU A 394 14.59 1.07 -28.31
CA GLU A 394 14.95 -0.24 -28.84
C GLU A 394 15.46 -0.11 -30.28
N ASP A 395 16.40 -0.97 -30.65
CA ASP A 395 16.84 -1.21 -32.04
C ASP A 395 17.38 -0.01 -32.84
N ILE A 396 17.84 1.06 -32.19
CA ILE A 396 18.59 2.11 -32.87
C ILE A 396 20.07 1.69 -32.98
N TRP A 397 20.48 1.16 -34.14
CA TRP A 397 21.86 0.73 -34.41
C TRP A 397 22.41 -0.33 -33.44
N GLY A 398 21.54 -1.22 -32.94
CA GLY A 398 21.88 -2.25 -31.97
C GLY A 398 22.14 -1.71 -30.55
N LEU A 399 21.70 -0.48 -30.28
CA LEU A 399 21.67 0.13 -28.96
C LEU A 399 20.25 0.01 -28.38
N GLU A 400 20.17 -0.45 -27.14
CA GLU A 400 18.97 -0.40 -26.32
C GLU A 400 19.26 0.50 -25.12
N VAL A 401 18.40 1.48 -24.87
CA VAL A 401 18.53 2.43 -23.76
C VAL A 401 17.26 2.38 -22.95
N ARG A 402 17.38 2.23 -21.62
CA ARG A 402 16.26 2.40 -20.70
C ARG A 402 16.62 3.43 -19.66
N GLY A 403 15.67 4.28 -19.32
CA GLY A 403 15.82 5.21 -18.23
C GLY A 403 14.53 5.43 -17.50
N GLU A 404 14.62 5.64 -16.20
CA GLU A 404 13.49 5.99 -15.35
C GLU A 404 13.90 7.12 -14.43
N PHE A 405 13.00 8.09 -14.25
CA PHE A 405 13.08 9.11 -13.21
C PHE A 405 11.84 9.01 -12.33
N ALA A 406 12.03 8.89 -11.03
CA ALA A 406 10.98 8.75 -10.04
C ALA A 406 11.12 9.83 -8.96
N ARG A 407 10.00 10.46 -8.59
CA ARG A 407 9.89 11.38 -7.47
C ARG A 407 9.01 10.79 -6.39
N ASN A 408 9.60 10.54 -5.24
CA ASN A 408 8.93 10.16 -4.01
C ASN A 408 8.42 11.41 -3.27
N THR A 409 7.20 11.36 -2.73
CA THR A 409 6.66 12.38 -1.82
C THR A 409 6.04 11.70 -0.61
N GLN A 410 6.63 11.93 0.55
CA GLN A 410 6.15 11.46 1.84
C GLN A 410 5.35 12.56 2.51
N PHE A 411 4.08 12.29 2.81
CA PHE A 411 3.21 13.21 3.51
C PHE A 411 3.15 12.89 4.99
N GLN A 412 3.09 13.95 5.77
CA GLN A 412 2.95 13.90 7.20
C GLN A 412 1.96 14.96 7.67
N ARG A 413 1.33 14.72 8.82
CA ARG A 413 0.41 15.67 9.44
C ARG A 413 0.76 15.86 10.91
N TYR A 414 0.60 17.08 11.38
CA TYR A 414 0.75 17.39 12.80
C TYR A 414 -0.50 16.91 13.56
N PRO A 415 -0.37 16.03 14.57
CA PRO A 415 -1.51 15.54 15.35
C PRO A 415 -1.97 16.59 16.38
N ASN A 416 -3.28 16.80 16.45
CA ASN A 416 -3.94 17.62 17.45
C ASN A 416 -5.40 17.16 17.58
N ILE A 417 -5.74 16.55 18.72
CA ILE A 417 -7.08 16.00 18.98
C ILE A 417 -8.17 17.07 19.03
N ASN A 418 -7.83 18.33 19.31
CA ASN A 418 -8.80 19.43 19.37
C ASN A 418 -9.29 19.85 17.98
N ILE A 419 -8.60 19.43 16.91
CA ILE A 419 -9.03 19.67 15.54
C ILE A 419 -10.07 18.61 15.15
N GLN A 420 -11.34 19.02 15.09
CA GLN A 420 -12.49 18.12 14.88
C GLN A 420 -12.44 17.33 13.56
N LYS A 421 -11.84 17.90 12.51
CA LYS A 421 -11.74 17.26 11.19
C LYS A 421 -10.29 16.90 10.92
N LEU A 422 -10.01 15.62 10.72
CA LEU A 422 -8.66 15.13 10.39
C LEU A 422 -8.08 15.79 9.13
N SER A 423 -8.94 16.17 8.18
CA SER A 423 -8.54 16.88 6.96
C SER A 423 -7.97 18.28 7.23
N ASN A 424 -8.38 18.93 8.33
CA ASN A 424 -7.93 20.26 8.75
C ASN A 424 -6.58 20.22 9.47
N LEU A 425 -6.06 19.04 9.85
CA LEU A 425 -4.72 18.92 10.42
C LEU A 425 -3.67 19.45 9.44
N LYS A 426 -2.68 20.20 9.93
CA LYS A 426 -1.67 20.81 9.07
C LYS A 426 -0.84 19.73 8.39
N LYS A 427 -0.82 19.76 7.05
CA LYS A 427 -0.02 18.90 6.20
C LYS A 427 1.38 19.48 5.99
N SER A 428 2.36 18.60 5.98
CA SER A 428 3.73 18.84 5.50
C SER A 428 4.14 17.67 4.59
N ASP A 429 5.16 17.87 3.76
CA ASP A 429 5.67 16.89 2.83
C ASP A 429 7.20 16.94 2.73
N ARG A 430 7.78 15.80 2.35
CA ARG A 430 9.19 15.64 2.02
C ARG A 430 9.30 14.95 0.68
N THR A 431 10.22 15.40 -0.15
CA THR A 431 10.45 14.84 -1.49
C THR A 431 11.84 14.25 -1.60
N ALA A 432 11.96 13.18 -2.37
CA ALA A 432 13.23 12.55 -2.70
C ALA A 432 13.14 12.00 -4.13
N ASP A 433 14.21 12.14 -4.89
CA ASP A 433 14.29 11.74 -6.29
C ASP A 433 15.19 10.50 -6.46
N ALA A 434 14.86 9.66 -7.42
CA ALA A 434 15.67 8.53 -7.84
C ALA A 434 15.63 8.40 -9.35
N TRP A 435 16.74 8.08 -9.98
CA TRP A 435 16.80 7.85 -11.42
C TRP A 435 17.90 6.89 -11.81
N PHE A 436 17.70 6.22 -12.94
CA PHE A 436 18.74 5.43 -13.59
C PHE A 436 18.65 5.59 -15.10
N VAL A 437 19.78 5.36 -15.76
CA VAL A 437 19.86 5.15 -17.21
C VAL A 437 20.81 3.99 -17.44
N ASN A 438 20.31 2.96 -18.13
CA ASN A 438 21.12 1.87 -18.64
C ASN A 438 21.17 1.91 -20.17
N ALA A 439 22.29 1.47 -20.71
CA ALA A 439 22.48 1.35 -22.14
C ALA A 439 23.19 0.03 -22.43
N THR A 440 22.58 -0.80 -23.27
CA THR A 440 23.22 -2.00 -23.80
C THR A 440 23.45 -1.84 -25.28
N ARG A 441 24.60 -2.33 -25.75
CA ARG A 441 24.91 -2.38 -27.18
C ARG A 441 25.34 -3.78 -27.56
N ARG A 442 24.66 -4.35 -28.55
CA ARG A 442 25.01 -5.65 -29.15
C ARG A 442 25.41 -5.43 -30.59
N THR A 443 26.62 -5.82 -30.96
CA THR A 443 27.10 -5.74 -32.35
C THR A 443 27.92 -6.98 -32.69
N GLY A 444 27.28 -7.92 -33.39
CA GLY A 444 27.86 -9.23 -33.68
C GLY A 444 28.18 -9.99 -32.40
N ARG A 445 29.47 -10.24 -32.14
CA ARG A 445 29.96 -10.92 -30.93
C ARG A 445 30.28 -9.98 -29.77
N TYR A 446 30.23 -8.67 -29.98
CA TYR A 446 30.60 -7.69 -28.95
C TYR A 446 29.35 -7.23 -28.20
N PHE A 447 29.46 -7.22 -26.87
CA PHE A 447 28.46 -6.72 -25.94
C PHE A 447 29.07 -5.62 -25.08
N GLY A 448 28.37 -4.50 -24.96
CA GLY A 448 28.70 -3.43 -24.01
C GLY A 448 27.49 -3.11 -23.14
N TYR A 449 27.74 -2.87 -21.87
CA TYR A 449 26.77 -2.42 -20.88
C TYR A 449 27.33 -1.19 -20.17
N GLY A 450 26.48 -0.20 -19.94
CA GLY A 450 26.79 0.94 -19.10
C GLY A 450 25.55 1.34 -18.31
N GLU A 451 25.77 1.74 -17.06
CA GLU A 451 24.72 2.17 -16.15
C GLU A 451 25.19 3.40 -15.37
N VAL A 452 24.27 4.33 -15.19
CA VAL A 452 24.41 5.47 -14.29
C VAL A 452 23.10 5.63 -13.52
N PHE A 453 23.20 5.88 -12.22
CA PHE A 453 22.03 6.05 -11.37
C PHE A 453 22.34 7.04 -10.25
N SER A 454 21.26 7.55 -9.64
CA SER A 454 21.31 8.35 -8.42
C SER A 454 20.04 8.09 -7.63
N MET A 455 20.17 8.01 -6.31
CA MET A 455 19.03 7.83 -5.42
C MET A 455 19.23 8.69 -4.18
N ASP A 456 18.26 9.58 -3.93
CA ASP A 456 18.26 10.39 -2.73
C ASP A 456 18.07 9.50 -1.51
N HIS A 457 18.74 9.84 -0.42
CA HIS A 457 18.63 9.08 0.83
C HIS A 457 17.21 8.99 1.42
N GLY A 458 16.36 9.97 1.09
CA GLY A 458 14.98 10.00 1.55
C GLY A 458 14.04 9.18 0.66
N TYR A 459 14.54 8.62 -0.45
CA TYR A 459 13.75 7.84 -1.37
C TYR A 459 13.28 6.56 -0.67
N THR A 460 11.96 6.33 -0.68
CA THR A 460 11.39 5.21 0.05
C THR A 460 10.26 4.56 -0.72
N THR A 461 10.38 3.26 -0.92
CA THR A 461 9.44 2.43 -1.67
C THR A 461 8.54 1.66 -0.72
N ARG A 462 8.16 2.28 0.41
CA ARG A 462 7.23 1.69 1.40
C ARG A 462 6.20 2.68 1.91
N GLY A 463 5.00 2.22 2.18
CA GLY A 463 3.96 2.90 2.94
C GLY A 463 3.87 2.36 4.36
N TYR A 464 3.34 3.16 5.28
CA TYR A 464 2.86 2.64 6.56
C TYR A 464 1.41 2.19 6.42
N ILE A 465 1.04 1.17 7.18
CA ILE A 465 -0.32 0.61 7.22
C ILE A 465 -0.81 0.52 8.66
N THR A 466 -2.12 0.61 8.81
CA THR A 466 -2.79 0.47 10.10
C THR A 466 -3.12 -0.99 10.43
N ASP A 467 -3.06 -1.34 11.70
CA ASP A 467 -3.56 -2.62 12.23
C ASP A 467 -5.09 -2.57 12.52
N GLN A 468 -5.65 -3.62 13.12
CA GLN A 468 -7.07 -3.72 13.50
C GLN A 468 -7.50 -2.77 14.63
N ASN A 469 -6.55 -2.25 15.39
CA ASN A 469 -6.77 -1.32 16.49
C ASN A 469 -6.53 0.14 16.06
N ASP A 470 -6.44 0.37 14.74
CA ASP A 470 -6.11 1.65 14.12
C ASP A 470 -4.69 2.18 14.49
N VAL A 471 -3.81 1.31 15.03
CA VAL A 471 -2.45 1.62 15.49
C VAL A 471 -1.45 1.46 14.35
N VAL A 472 -0.47 2.37 14.33
CA VAL A 472 0.69 2.34 13.42
C VAL A 472 1.97 2.30 14.24
N ASP A 473 2.53 1.11 14.42
CA ASP A 473 3.86 0.93 15.01
C ASP A 473 4.93 1.04 13.91
N TYR A 474 5.65 2.16 13.85
CA TYR A 474 6.60 2.40 12.77
C TYR A 474 7.85 1.52 12.82
N GLU A 475 8.15 0.84 13.94
CA GLU A 475 9.26 -0.12 14.07
C GLU A 475 8.84 -1.53 13.65
N ASN A 476 7.54 -1.86 13.73
CA ASN A 476 7.03 -3.17 13.40
C ASN A 476 6.94 -3.39 11.89
N GLN A 477 8.06 -3.75 11.28
CA GLN A 477 8.17 -4.05 9.85
C GLN A 477 7.24 -5.19 9.41
N ARG A 478 6.90 -6.12 10.32
CA ARG A 478 6.11 -7.31 9.98
C ARG A 478 4.63 -7.02 9.82
N GLN A 479 4.09 -6.00 10.49
CA GLN A 479 2.65 -5.73 10.54
C GLN A 479 2.25 -4.34 10.02
N ASN A 480 3.15 -3.35 10.11
CA ASN A 480 2.80 -1.95 9.86
C ASN A 480 3.49 -1.34 8.64
N TRP A 481 4.26 -2.13 7.89
CA TRP A 481 4.91 -1.71 6.65
C TRP A 481 4.24 -2.37 5.44
N PHE A 482 4.17 -1.61 4.36
CA PHE A 482 3.73 -2.08 3.06
C PHE A 482 4.76 -1.66 2.02
N GLU A 483 5.58 -2.60 1.58
CA GLU A 483 6.58 -2.38 0.55
C GLU A 483 5.93 -2.34 -0.83
N TYR A 484 6.45 -1.47 -1.69
CA TYR A 484 6.04 -1.37 -3.08
C TYR A 484 6.88 -2.30 -3.94
N ILE A 485 8.12 -2.53 -3.54
CA ILE A 485 9.07 -3.40 -4.23
C ILE A 485 9.45 -4.50 -3.23
N ASP A 486 9.17 -5.75 -3.61
CA ASP A 486 9.59 -6.92 -2.85
C ASP A 486 11.06 -7.20 -3.14
N ASP A 487 11.80 -7.58 -2.10
CA ASP A 487 13.08 -8.27 -2.24
C ASP A 487 12.77 -9.74 -2.55
N ASN A 488 13.07 -10.12 -3.79
CA ASN A 488 12.78 -11.43 -4.37
C ASN A 488 13.72 -11.58 -5.57
N ASP A 489 14.91 -12.07 -5.27
CA ASP A 489 16.01 -12.21 -6.23
C ASP A 489 15.92 -13.50 -7.06
N ASP A 490 15.30 -14.55 -6.53
CA ASP A 490 15.10 -15.84 -7.18
C ASP A 490 13.83 -15.93 -8.07
N GLN A 491 13.04 -14.86 -8.11
CA GLN A 491 11.79 -14.71 -8.85
C GLN A 491 10.70 -15.71 -8.47
N ASP A 492 10.73 -16.27 -7.26
CA ASP A 492 9.73 -17.21 -6.81
C ASP A 492 8.46 -16.49 -6.25
N GLN A 493 7.56 -17.23 -5.59
CA GLN A 493 6.35 -16.64 -4.99
C GLN A 493 6.52 -16.25 -3.52
N LEU A 494 7.63 -16.63 -2.90
CA LEU A 494 8.02 -16.24 -1.57
C LEU A 494 8.80 -14.92 -1.68
N VAL A 495 9.01 -14.26 -0.56
CA VAL A 495 9.82 -13.04 -0.50
C VAL A 495 10.81 -13.29 0.60
N ASP A 496 12.00 -12.73 0.49
CA ASP A 496 13.12 -13.15 1.34
C ASP A 496 12.91 -12.69 2.79
N TRP A 497 12.01 -11.73 3.02
CA TRP A 497 11.70 -11.23 4.36
C TRP A 497 10.38 -11.73 4.94
N PRO A 498 10.36 -12.18 6.21
CA PRO A 498 9.14 -12.65 6.86
C PRO A 498 8.15 -11.48 7.12
N ARG A 499 6.87 -11.71 6.84
CA ARG A 499 5.76 -10.79 7.15
C ARG A 499 4.70 -11.52 7.99
N TYR A 500 3.95 -10.79 8.82
CA TYR A 500 2.87 -11.41 9.59
C TYR A 500 1.79 -11.96 8.65
N GLY A 501 1.64 -13.28 8.61
CA GLY A 501 0.73 -14.01 7.73
C GLY A 501 1.26 -14.28 6.31
N GLY A 502 2.34 -13.61 5.89
CA GLY A 502 3.14 -14.09 4.76
C GLY A 502 3.76 -15.43 5.13
N ALA A 503 4.02 -16.29 4.16
CA ALA A 503 4.85 -17.46 4.43
C ALA A 503 6.17 -17.01 5.12
N GLY A 504 6.77 -17.88 5.94
CA GLY A 504 8.11 -17.61 6.46
C GLY A 504 8.99 -17.23 5.28
N GLY A 505 9.70 -16.09 5.39
CA GLY A 505 10.52 -15.57 4.30
C GLY A 505 11.41 -16.66 3.74
N ASP A 506 11.78 -16.54 2.46
CA ASP A 506 12.67 -17.54 1.89
C ASP A 506 13.98 -17.57 2.68
N ASN A 507 14.40 -18.77 3.08
CA ASN A 507 15.67 -19.00 3.75
C ASN A 507 16.79 -19.26 2.74
N ALA A 508 16.48 -19.35 1.45
CA ALA A 508 17.36 -19.93 0.45
C ALA A 508 18.26 -18.94 -0.28
N VAL A 509 17.93 -17.64 -0.35
CA VAL A 509 18.72 -16.68 -1.11
C VAL A 509 18.72 -15.32 -0.40
N PHE A 510 19.92 -14.78 -0.17
CA PHE A 510 20.16 -13.43 0.29
C PHE A 510 20.87 -12.67 -0.82
N PRO A 511 20.63 -11.35 -0.99
CA PRO A 511 21.28 -10.56 -2.01
C PRO A 511 22.80 -10.62 -1.85
N GLY A 512 23.48 -11.32 -2.76
CA GLY A 512 24.92 -11.49 -2.68
C GLY A 512 25.53 -12.02 -3.97
N LEU A 513 26.76 -11.60 -4.23
CA LEU A 513 27.63 -12.27 -5.19
C LEU A 513 27.88 -13.68 -4.64
N ASP A 514 27.50 -14.70 -5.40
CA ASP A 514 27.99 -16.06 -5.22
C ASP A 514 29.32 -16.16 -6.00
N GLU A 515 30.43 -15.73 -5.39
CA GLU A 515 31.75 -15.74 -6.03
C GLU A 515 32.22 -17.17 -6.33
N ASN A 516 31.73 -18.14 -5.56
CA ASN A 516 32.17 -19.53 -5.61
C ASN A 516 31.24 -20.43 -6.47
N ASN A 517 30.07 -19.90 -6.84
CA ASN A 517 29.05 -20.47 -7.71
C ASN A 517 28.41 -21.77 -7.15
N ASP A 518 28.29 -21.88 -5.83
CA ASP A 518 27.72 -23.03 -5.10
C ASP A 518 26.22 -22.92 -4.77
N LEU A 519 25.58 -21.84 -5.23
CA LEU A 519 24.18 -21.49 -4.99
C LEU A 519 23.87 -21.09 -3.54
N LEU A 520 24.89 -20.80 -2.73
CA LEU A 520 24.77 -20.13 -1.44
C LEU A 520 25.36 -18.72 -1.56
N SER A 521 24.71 -17.75 -0.92
CA SER A 521 25.21 -16.38 -0.89
C SER A 521 26.38 -16.28 0.09
N ASP A 522 27.54 -15.77 -0.37
CA ASP A 522 28.76 -15.60 0.45
C ASP A 522 28.57 -14.59 1.63
N PHE A 523 27.45 -13.86 1.67
CA PHE A 523 27.12 -12.87 2.71
C PHE A 523 26.23 -13.42 3.86
N ASN A 524 25.93 -14.73 3.84
CA ASN A 524 25.19 -15.41 4.91
C ASN A 524 25.73 -16.83 5.12
N GLU A 525 27.05 -16.96 5.33
CA GLU A 525 27.67 -18.27 5.57
C GLU A 525 27.18 -18.94 6.87
N ASN A 526 26.68 -18.14 7.82
CA ASN A 526 26.20 -18.62 9.12
C ASN A 526 24.69 -19.01 9.14
N SER A 527 23.98 -18.83 8.02
CA SER A 527 22.56 -19.17 7.85
C SER A 527 21.63 -18.49 8.88
N ASN A 528 21.88 -17.23 9.20
CA ASN A 528 20.98 -16.42 10.03
C ASN A 528 20.04 -15.55 9.15
N LEU A 529 19.27 -14.64 9.77
CA LEU A 529 18.36 -13.70 9.05
C LEU A 529 18.93 -12.28 8.96
N THR A 530 20.20 -12.11 9.28
CA THR A 530 20.89 -10.81 9.36
C THR A 530 22.00 -10.81 8.31
N PRO A 531 22.06 -9.86 7.38
CA PRO A 531 23.21 -9.77 6.48
C PRO A 531 24.51 -9.67 7.31
N ASP A 532 25.58 -10.37 6.94
CA ASP A 532 26.82 -10.40 7.73
C ASP A 532 27.50 -9.01 7.89
N TYR A 533 27.09 -8.01 7.11
CA TYR A 533 27.54 -6.61 7.27
C TYR A 533 26.69 -5.79 8.26
N GLU A 534 25.53 -6.31 8.70
CA GLU A 534 24.68 -5.73 9.77
C GLU A 534 24.95 -6.34 11.16
N GLU A 535 25.75 -7.41 11.27
CA GLU A 535 26.36 -7.89 12.53
C GLU A 535 27.61 -7.06 12.92
#